data_AF-E2A986-F1
#
_entry.id   AF-E2A986-F1
#
_cell.length_a   1.000
_cell.length_b   1.000
_cell.length_c   1.000
_cell.angle_alpha   90.00
_cell.angle_beta   90.00
_cell.angle_gamma   90.00
#
_symmetry.space_group_name_H-M   'P 1'
#
loop_
_entity.id
_entity.type
_entity.pdbx_description
1 polymer ?
#
loop_
_entity_poly.entity_id
_entity_poly.type
_entity_poly.pdbx_seq_one_letter_code
_entity_poly.pdbx_strand_id
1 'polypeptide(L)'
;NNVFHKIQKMCDNKLIGINCAALICNNCISIGTECLSIDIEVILVKIYSYFYIYTIRVENFKEICDDIDVHHKLLGYSETRWLTLLPALERILKLFHPLKLYF
;
A
#
# COMPACT_ATOMS: atom_id res chain seq x y z
N ASN A 1 -25.67 18.23 -2.03
CA ASN A 1 -26.06 17.68 -3.35
C ASN A 1 -25.58 16.22 -3.43
N ASN A 2 -26.27 15.28 -2.74
CA ASN A 2 -25.85 13.88 -2.65
C ASN A 2 -26.72 13.02 -3.60
N VAL A 3 -26.08 12.17 -4.41
CA VAL A 3 -26.72 11.26 -5.38
C VAL A 3 -27.74 10.34 -4.70
N PHE A 4 -27.43 9.84 -3.49
CA PHE A 4 -28.34 8.99 -2.71
C PHE A 4 -29.68 9.69 -2.44
N HIS A 5 -29.66 10.95 -2.01
CA HIS A 5 -30.88 11.72 -1.76
C HIS A 5 -31.69 12.03 -3.02
N LYS A 6 -31.04 12.15 -4.18
CA LYS A 6 -31.73 12.33 -5.46
C LYS A 6 -32.45 11.03 -5.86
N ILE A 7 -31.76 9.89 -5.75
CA ILE A 7 -32.34 8.57 -6.08
C ILE A 7 -33.48 8.22 -5.11
N GLN A 8 -33.32 8.47 -3.81
CA GLN A 8 -34.38 8.24 -2.82
C GLN A 8 -35.66 9.05 -3.08
N LYS A 9 -35.55 10.25 -3.65
CA LYS A 9 -36.71 11.07 -4.05
C LYS A 9 -37.42 10.54 -5.30
N MET A 10 -36.75 9.71 -6.10
CA MET A 10 -37.29 9.10 -7.32
C MET A 10 -37.81 7.67 -7.07
N CYS A 11 -37.56 7.09 -5.90
CA CYS A 11 -38.04 5.77 -5.52
C CYS A 11 -39.09 5.87 -4.41
N ASP A 12 -40.23 5.20 -4.60
CA ASP A 12 -41.29 5.11 -3.59
C ASP A 12 -40.89 4.23 -2.40
N ASN A 13 -39.94 3.31 -2.61
CA ASN A 13 -39.41 2.44 -1.58
C ASN A 13 -38.25 3.12 -0.82
N LYS A 14 -38.18 2.86 0.49
CA LYS A 14 -37.06 3.29 1.33
C LYS A 14 -35.78 2.55 0.93
N LEU A 15 -34.79 3.28 0.43
CA LEU A 15 -33.47 2.77 0.12
C LEU A 15 -32.63 2.77 1.40
N ILE A 16 -31.83 1.72 1.57
CA ILE A 16 -30.85 1.62 2.65
C ILE A 16 -29.51 2.05 2.06
N GLY A 17 -28.98 3.18 2.56
CA GLY A 17 -27.65 3.64 2.19
C GLY A 17 -26.61 2.79 2.90
N ILE A 18 -25.99 1.87 2.17
CA ILE A 18 -24.80 1.15 2.64
C ILE A 18 -23.60 1.93 2.12
N ASN A 19 -22.68 2.30 3.01
CA ASN A 19 -21.42 2.92 2.59
C ASN A 19 -20.65 1.96 1.67
N CYS A 20 -19.80 2.51 0.81
CA CYS A 20 -18.97 1.69 -0.08
C CYS A 20 -18.13 0.72 0.77
N ALA A 21 -18.23 -0.59 0.51
CA ALA A 21 -17.46 -1.60 1.23
C ALA A 21 -15.95 -1.33 1.16
N ALA A 22 -15.46 -0.85 0.01
CA ALA A 22 -14.07 -0.43 -0.15
C ALA A 22 -13.70 0.74 0.77
N LEU A 23 -14.60 1.70 0.98
CA LEU A 23 -14.37 2.81 1.92
C LEU A 23 -14.33 2.32 3.37
N ILE A 24 -15.24 1.42 3.75
CA ILE A 24 -15.26 0.82 5.08
C ILE A 24 -13.92 0.10 5.33
N CYS A 25 -13.47 -0.74 4.40
CA CYS A 25 -12.20 -1.45 4.50
C CYS A 25 -11.00 -0.49 4.57
N ASN A 26 -10.96 0.53 3.70
CA ASN A 26 -9.89 1.53 3.71
C ASN A 26 -9.78 2.21 5.08
N ASN A 27 -10.91 2.68 5.63
CA ASN A 27 -10.92 3.33 6.93
C ASN A 27 -10.48 2.39 8.06
N CYS A 28 -10.90 1.12 8.03
CA CYS A 28 -10.44 0.13 8.99
C CYS A 28 -8.92 -0.08 8.92
N ILE A 29 -8.36 -0.15 7.71
CA ILE A 29 -6.91 -0.30 7.51
C ILE A 29 -6.17 0.94 8.01
N SER A 30 -6.60 2.15 7.64
CA SER A 30 -5.97 3.40 8.07
C SER A 30 -5.98 3.55 9.60
N ILE A 31 -7.10 3.26 10.26
CA ILE A 31 -7.16 3.30 11.74
C ILE A 31 -6.22 2.23 12.33
N GLY A 32 -6.16 1.04 11.72
CA GLY A 32 -5.26 -0.03 12.14
C GLY A 32 -3.79 0.35 12.00
N THR A 33 -3.40 1.05 10.93
CA THR A 33 -2.02 1.51 10.71
C THR A 33 -1.65 2.66 11.65
N GLU A 34 -2.57 3.59 11.93
CA GLU A 34 -2.38 4.69 12.90
C GLU A 34 -2.12 4.20 14.33
N CYS A 35 -2.62 3.01 14.68
CA CYS A 35 -2.39 2.41 16.00
C CYS A 35 -0.96 1.87 16.18
N LEU A 36 -0.15 1.80 15.13
CA LEU A 36 1.23 1.33 15.19
C LEU A 36 2.16 2.46 15.65
N SER A 37 3.23 2.11 16.36
CA SER A 37 4.24 3.08 16.80
C SER A 37 5.12 3.62 15.66
N ILE A 38 4.95 3.08 14.46
CA ILE A 38 5.71 3.43 13.26
C ILE A 38 4.75 3.63 12.10
N ASP A 39 5.06 4.63 11.27
CA ASP A 39 4.33 4.89 10.05
C ASP A 39 4.82 3.93 8.95
N ILE A 40 4.16 2.78 8.85
CA ILE A 40 4.49 1.75 7.86
C ILE A 40 4.33 2.30 6.43
N GLU A 41 3.29 3.09 6.18
CA GLU A 41 3.01 3.64 4.86
C GLU A 41 4.17 4.51 4.37
N VAL A 42 4.66 5.41 5.23
CA VAL A 42 5.82 6.26 4.93
C VAL A 42 7.10 5.44 4.73
N ILE A 43 7.32 4.40 5.54
CA ILE A 43 8.50 3.53 5.38
C ILE A 43 8.48 2.87 4.00
N LEU A 44 7.36 2.27 3.61
CA LEU A 44 7.21 1.60 2.33
C LEU A 44 7.41 2.58 1.16
N VAL A 45 6.79 3.76 1.24
CA VAL A 45 6.92 4.81 0.21
C VAL A 45 8.36 5.28 0.08
N LYS A 46 9.07 5.48 1.19
CA LYS A 46 10.47 5.95 1.19
C LYS A 46 11.41 4.91 0.60
N ILE A 47 11.30 3.65 1.01
CA ILE A 47 12.13 2.57 0.45
C ILE A 47 11.87 2.44 -1.04
N TYR A 48 10.60 2.33 -1.46
CA TYR A 48 10.26 2.21 -2.87
C TYR A 48 10.78 3.39 -3.69
N SER A 49 10.54 4.63 -3.22
CA SER A 49 10.97 5.84 -3.92
C SER A 49 12.49 5.94 -4.04
N TYR A 50 13.24 5.51 -3.02
CA TYR A 50 14.70 5.51 -3.05
C TYR A 50 15.26 4.73 -4.25
N PHE A 51 14.70 3.55 -4.51
CA PHE A 51 15.08 2.71 -5.65
C PHE A 51 14.45 3.17 -6.96
N TYR A 52 13.19 3.59 -6.95
CA TYR A 52 12.45 4.00 -8.14
C TYR A 52 13.10 5.18 -8.90
N ILE A 53 13.73 6.11 -8.18
CA ILE A 53 14.30 7.33 -8.79
C ILE A 53 15.57 7.03 -9.62
N TYR A 54 16.39 6.06 -9.23
CA TYR A 54 17.67 5.80 -9.89
C TYR A 54 17.86 4.32 -10.22
N THR A 55 17.97 4.02 -11.51
CA THR A 55 18.18 2.67 -12.02
C THR A 55 19.43 2.01 -11.45
N ILE A 56 20.52 2.75 -11.26
CA ILE A 56 21.77 2.21 -10.67
C ILE A 56 21.56 1.64 -9.26
N ARG A 57 20.62 2.19 -8.48
CA ARG A 57 20.31 1.67 -7.15
C ARG A 57 19.60 0.32 -7.23
N VAL A 58 18.75 0.15 -8.23
CA VAL A 58 18.04 -1.11 -8.49
C VAL A 58 19.03 -2.18 -8.94
N GLU A 59 19.96 -1.86 -9.85
CA GLU A 59 20.96 -2.83 -10.32
C GLU A 59 21.89 -3.28 -9.17
N ASN A 60 22.42 -2.35 -8.38
CA ASN A 60 23.24 -2.70 -7.21
C ASN A 60 22.48 -3.56 -6.18
N PHE A 61 21.19 -3.27 -5.97
CA PHE A 61 20.35 -4.07 -5.07
C PHE A 61 20.06 -5.46 -5.63
N LYS A 62 19.91 -5.56 -6.94
CA LYS A 62 19.68 -6.81 -7.64
C LYS A 62 20.90 -7.73 -7.54
N GLU A 63 22.12 -7.22 -7.65
CA GLU A 63 23.35 -8.00 -7.42
C GLU A 63 23.34 -8.67 -6.03
N ILE A 64 23.02 -7.90 -4.98
CA ILE A 64 22.89 -8.44 -3.61
C ILE A 64 21.79 -9.51 -3.53
N CYS A 65 20.66 -9.30 -4.21
CA CYS A 65 19.55 -10.23 -4.21
C CYS A 65 19.88 -11.53 -4.96
N ASP A 66 20.63 -11.45 -6.06
CA ASP A 66 21.05 -12.59 -6.86
C ASP A 66 22.06 -13.46 -6.07
N ASP A 67 22.94 -12.84 -5.28
CA ASP A 67 23.88 -13.55 -4.38
C ASP A 67 23.18 -14.40 -3.30
N ILE A 68 21.97 -14.01 -2.89
CA ILE A 68 21.18 -14.71 -1.86
C ILE A 68 19.95 -15.43 -2.41
N ASP A 69 19.82 -15.52 -3.74
CA ASP A 69 18.72 -16.18 -4.47
C ASP A 69 17.31 -15.68 -4.08
N VAL A 70 17.12 -14.35 -4.02
CA VAL A 70 15.82 -13.72 -3.72
C VAL A 70 15.37 -12.80 -4.84
N HIS A 71 14.07 -12.77 -5.14
CA HIS A 71 13.52 -11.89 -6.17
C HIS A 71 13.52 -10.41 -5.76
N HIS A 72 14.38 -9.60 -6.39
CA HIS A 72 14.67 -8.17 -6.09
C HIS A 72 13.51 -7.17 -6.27
N LYS A 73 12.37 -7.56 -6.85
CA LYS A 73 11.31 -6.59 -7.21
C LYS A 73 10.57 -6.04 -5.99
N LEU A 74 10.76 -4.75 -5.73
CA LEU A 74 9.97 -3.97 -4.77
C LEU A 74 8.58 -3.62 -5.31
N LEU A 75 7.62 -3.44 -4.40
CA LEU A 75 6.26 -3.01 -4.73
C LEU A 75 5.97 -1.63 -4.12
N GLY A 76 5.36 -0.76 -4.91
CA GLY A 76 4.98 0.58 -4.46
C GLY A 76 3.62 0.57 -3.74
N TYR A 77 3.46 1.54 -2.86
CA TYR A 77 2.22 1.85 -2.16
C TYR A 77 1.79 3.29 -2.44
N SER A 78 0.48 3.52 -2.54
CA SER A 78 -0.12 4.85 -2.54
C SER A 78 -1.50 4.79 -1.90
N GLU A 79 -1.95 5.87 -1.26
CA GLU A 79 -3.28 5.95 -0.63
C GLU A 79 -4.41 5.64 -1.62
N THR A 80 -4.28 6.08 -2.87
CA THR A 80 -5.25 5.80 -3.95
C THR A 80 -5.29 4.33 -4.38
N ARG A 81 -4.32 3.52 -3.92
CA ARG A 81 -4.17 2.09 -4.18
C ARG A 81 -3.97 1.32 -2.87
N TRP A 82 -4.75 1.68 -1.84
CA TRP A 82 -4.60 1.16 -0.48
C TRP A 82 -4.54 -0.37 -0.35
N LEU A 83 -5.17 -1.11 -1.28
CA LEU A 83 -5.08 -2.57 -1.35
C LEU A 83 -3.65 -3.11 -1.58
N THR A 84 -2.71 -2.29 -2.05
CA THR A 84 -1.32 -2.70 -2.26
C THR A 84 -0.47 -2.62 -0.99
N LEU A 85 -1.00 -2.08 0.12
CA LEU A 85 -0.26 -1.94 1.37
C LEU A 85 0.29 -3.26 1.88
N LEU A 86 -0.59 -4.26 2.02
CA LEU A 86 -0.21 -5.59 2.52
C LEU A 86 0.79 -6.29 1.58
N PRO A 87 0.55 -6.40 0.26
CA PRO A 87 1.54 -6.94 -0.67
C PRO A 87 2.89 -6.22 -0.63
N ALA A 88 2.90 -4.89 -0.49
CA ALA A 88 4.14 -4.12 -0.39
C ALA A 88 4.88 -4.40 0.93
N LEU A 89 4.17 -4.49 2.04
CA LEU A 89 4.74 -4.86 3.34
C LEU A 89 5.33 -6.27 3.31
N GLU A 90 4.59 -7.26 2.82
CA GLU A 90 5.08 -8.63 2.68
C GLU A 90 6.33 -8.70 1.80
N ARG A 91 6.39 -7.87 0.74
CA ARG A 91 7.57 -7.79 -0.12
C ARG A 91 8.79 -7.24 0.63
N ILE A 92 8.63 -6.17 1.39
CA ILE A 92 9.71 -5.60 2.20
C ILE A 92 10.18 -6.59 3.27
N LEU A 93 9.27 -7.30 3.93
CA LEU A 93 9.63 -8.32 4.92
C LEU A 93 10.43 -9.47 4.29
N LYS A 94 10.05 -9.93 3.09
CA LYS A 94 10.82 -10.93 2.33
C LYS A 94 12.20 -10.41 1.89
N LEU A 95 12.29 -9.13 1.58
CA LEU A 95 13.53 -8.46 1.19
C LEU A 95 14.29 -7.83 2.37
N PHE A 96 13.90 -8.11 3.62
CA PHE A 96 14.48 -7.42 4.77
C PHE A 96 15.99 -7.66 4.89
N HIS A 97 16.43 -8.90 4.69
CA HIS A 97 17.86 -9.24 4.72
C HIS A 97 18.67 -8.53 3.62
N PRO A 98 18.34 -8.62 2.32
CA PRO A 98 19.09 -7.88 1.29
C PRO A 98 18.99 -6.37 1.46
N LEU A 99 17.85 -5.83 1.89
CA LEU A 99 17.71 -4.40 2.17
C LEU A 99 18.68 -3.94 3.27
N LYS A 100 18.86 -4.77 4.31
CA LYS A 100 19.81 -4.51 5.39
C LYS A 100 21.27 -4.63 4.95
N LEU A 101 21.59 -5.45 3.94
CA LEU A 101 22.94 -5.51 3.37
C LEU A 101 23.24 -4.32 2.45
N TYR A 102 22.21 -3.79 1.79
CA TYR A 102 22.33 -2.66 0.88
C TYR A 102 22.54 -1.31 1.60
N PHE A 103 21.78 -1.05 2.66
CA PHE A 103 21.82 0.19 3.45
C PHE A 103 22.87 0.12 4.56
#